data_AF-A0A1A1YY88-F1
#
_entry.id   AF-A0A1A1YY88-F1
#
_cell.length_a   1.000
_cell.length_b   1.000
_cell.length_c   1.000
_cell.angle_alpha   90.00
_cell.angle_beta   90.00
_cell.angle_gamma   90.00
#
_symmetry.space_group_name_H-M   'P 1'
#
loop_
_entity.id
_entity.type
_entity.pdbx_description
1 polymer ?
#
loop_
_entity_poly.entity_id
_entity_poly.type
_entity_poly.pdbx_seq_one_letter_code
_entity_poly.pdbx_strand_id
1 'polypeptide(L)'
;MGTSQDIAVADFVRCVAQRLETRDAACLPLGHTVEELADLFVQGGVEALDAAANAHRWVQRSIQVNQPAMQPLMSAISELANALLQEGVAKNFFFMRKPPGLRLRFQAATERAVLEQRLTQEVSAWQSRGLVCAHKPAVYEPEYQLFGGVQSMDHVHALFTIDSLFWSTFLGRSDGETGNTDAWSRSLRLLRSVFDGLAILGWEDLGVWDAVLEDTGRRLALDLECTEGYRDLAALVREVWTESAQSLGTVDALQRACADLARQQGARWRTGYFECAGARIGPRQGAAYFTIFHWNRAGFSSIQQGLVAEALATRRERADG
;
A
#
# COMPACT_ATOMS: atom_id res chain seq x y z
N MET A 1 -28.17 5.67 21.93
CA MET A 1 -28.00 7.07 21.50
C MET A 1 -27.18 7.78 22.56
N GLY A 2 -25.87 7.88 22.38
CA GLY A 2 -25.01 8.66 23.27
C GLY A 2 -25.03 10.10 22.79
N THR A 3 -25.48 11.02 23.63
CA THR A 3 -25.39 12.46 23.40
C THR A 3 -23.92 12.85 23.27
N SER A 4 -23.52 13.35 22.10
CA SER A 4 -22.24 14.03 21.93
C SER A 4 -22.25 15.24 22.87
N GLN A 5 -21.51 15.17 23.97
CA GLN A 5 -21.28 16.35 24.80
C GLN A 5 -20.34 17.26 24.02
N ASP A 6 -20.85 18.40 23.59
CA ASP A 6 -20.01 19.48 23.07
C ASP A 6 -19.05 19.91 24.17
N ILE A 7 -17.78 19.56 24.04
CA ILE A 7 -16.72 20.08 24.89
C ILE A 7 -16.47 21.52 24.42
N ALA A 8 -16.68 22.50 25.31
CA ALA A 8 -16.29 23.86 25.02
C ALA A 8 -14.77 23.92 24.80
N VAL A 9 -14.32 24.66 23.78
CA VAL A 9 -12.89 24.79 23.42
C VAL A 9 -12.04 25.19 24.63
N ALA A 10 -12.56 26.05 25.51
CA ALA A 10 -11.89 26.47 26.74
C ALA A 10 -11.67 25.31 27.74
N ASP A 11 -12.60 24.36 27.81
CA ASP A 11 -12.48 23.17 28.67
C ASP A 11 -11.50 22.16 28.06
N PHE A 12 -11.51 21.99 26.74
CA PHE A 12 -10.50 21.20 26.02
C PHE A 12 -9.08 21.73 26.28
N VAL A 13 -8.86 23.03 26.07
CA VAL A 13 -7.56 23.68 26.28
C VAL A 13 -7.10 23.57 27.73
N ARG A 14 -8.00 23.78 28.72
CA ARG A 14 -7.67 23.58 30.15
C ARG A 14 -7.27 22.14 30.46
N CYS A 15 -7.97 21.16 29.89
CA CYS A 15 -7.67 19.74 30.09
C CYS A 15 -6.31 19.35 29.46
N VAL A 16 -5.99 19.90 28.30
CA VAL A 16 -4.68 19.76 27.65
C VAL A 16 -3.58 20.37 28.51
N ALA A 17 -3.74 21.61 28.97
CA ALA A 17 -2.76 22.32 29.80
C ALA A 17 -2.44 21.56 31.10
N GLN A 18 -3.46 21.11 31.84
CA GLN A 18 -3.27 20.33 33.07
C GLN A 18 -2.51 19.02 32.83
N ARG A 19 -2.75 18.34 31.70
CA ARG A 19 -2.02 17.12 31.35
C ARG A 19 -0.56 17.38 30.96
N LEU A 20 -0.28 18.52 30.34
CA LEU A 20 1.07 18.93 30.02
C LEU A 20 1.86 19.30 31.29
N GLU A 21 1.25 19.96 32.27
CA GLU A 21 1.87 20.28 33.56
C GLU A 21 2.27 19.04 34.38
N THR A 22 1.58 17.91 34.19
CA THR A 22 1.91 16.63 34.85
C THR A 22 3.04 15.84 34.18
N ARG A 23 3.50 16.24 32.98
CA ARG A 23 4.66 15.67 32.32
C ARG A 23 5.82 16.64 32.47
N ASP A 24 6.93 16.15 33.02
CA ASP A 24 8.14 16.93 33.30
C ASP A 24 8.51 17.85 32.11
N ALA A 25 8.23 19.15 32.25
CA ALA A 25 8.27 20.14 31.15
C ALA A 25 9.68 20.63 30.82
N ALA A 26 10.72 19.85 31.16
CA ALA A 26 12.11 20.28 31.14
C ALA A 26 12.79 20.22 29.76
N CYS A 27 12.08 19.87 28.68
CA CYS A 27 12.65 19.80 27.33
C CYS A 27 11.75 20.50 26.31
N LEU A 28 11.57 21.82 26.43
CA LEU A 28 11.15 22.62 25.27
C LEU A 28 12.37 22.80 24.35
N PRO A 29 12.26 22.47 23.05
CA PRO A 29 13.37 22.65 22.12
C PRO A 29 13.78 24.13 22.08
N LEU A 30 15.05 24.39 22.44
CA LEU A 30 15.65 25.73 22.39
C LEU A 30 15.55 26.29 20.96
N GLY A 31 14.99 27.49 20.80
CA GLY A 31 15.04 28.25 19.55
C GLY A 31 13.71 28.49 18.81
N HIS A 32 12.59 27.97 19.30
CA HIS A 32 11.26 28.21 18.71
C HIS A 32 10.47 29.30 19.44
N THR A 33 9.66 30.06 18.71
CA THR A 33 8.69 30.98 19.30
C THR A 33 7.52 30.23 19.93
N VAL A 34 6.79 30.85 20.85
CA VAL A 34 5.58 30.24 21.45
C VAL A 34 4.52 30.01 20.38
N GLU A 35 4.44 30.91 19.41
CA GLU A 35 3.57 30.82 18.25
C GLU A 35 3.92 29.60 17.38
N GLU A 36 5.20 29.38 17.06
CA GLU A 36 5.64 28.19 16.32
C GLU A 36 5.32 26.88 17.04
N LEU A 37 5.52 26.84 18.36
CA LEU A 37 5.20 25.67 19.17
C LEU A 37 3.68 25.43 19.26
N ALA A 38 2.89 26.50 19.33
CA ALA A 38 1.44 26.43 19.32
C ALA A 38 0.91 25.91 17.97
N ASP A 39 1.43 26.42 16.87
CA ASP A 39 1.08 25.97 15.52
C ASP A 39 1.43 24.49 15.32
N LEU A 40 2.62 24.07 15.75
CA LEU A 40 3.04 22.67 15.68
C LEU A 40 2.14 21.76 16.53
N PHE A 41 1.76 22.20 17.73
CA PHE A 41 0.87 21.46 18.62
C PHE A 41 -0.53 21.31 18.00
N VAL A 42 -1.10 22.39 17.48
CA VAL A 42 -2.41 22.39 16.82
C VAL A 42 -2.39 21.50 15.58
N GLN A 43 -1.36 21.62 14.74
CA GLN A 43 -1.19 20.78 13.56
C GLN A 43 -1.12 19.29 13.94
N GLY A 44 -0.30 18.93 14.93
CA GLY A 44 -0.21 17.56 15.42
C GLY A 44 -1.53 17.04 16.00
N GLY A 45 -2.28 17.91 16.69
CA GLY A 45 -3.61 17.59 17.22
C GLY A 45 -4.64 17.31 16.12
N VAL A 46 -4.70 18.17 15.10
CA VAL A 46 -5.59 18.00 13.93
C VAL A 46 -5.24 16.71 13.19
N GLU A 47 -3.96 16.47 12.90
CA GLU A 47 -3.51 15.23 12.24
C GLU A 47 -3.91 13.98 13.03
N ALA A 48 -3.80 14.02 14.37
CA ALA A 48 -4.19 12.89 15.22
C ALA A 48 -5.70 12.64 15.21
N LEU A 49 -6.52 13.70 15.21
CA LEU A 49 -7.97 13.59 15.12
C LEU A 49 -8.42 13.06 13.77
N ASP A 50 -7.84 13.55 12.67
CA ASP A 50 -8.10 13.06 11.32
C ASP A 50 -7.69 11.59 11.17
N ALA A 51 -6.53 11.21 11.73
CA ALA A 51 -6.07 9.83 11.76
C ALA A 51 -7.07 8.90 12.46
N ALA A 52 -7.59 9.33 13.62
CA ALA A 52 -8.57 8.57 14.41
C ALA A 52 -9.92 8.45 13.69
N ALA A 53 -10.41 9.55 13.12
CA ALA A 53 -11.65 9.57 12.34
C ALA A 53 -11.54 8.65 11.11
N ASN A 54 -10.43 8.74 10.37
CA ASN A 54 -10.19 7.89 9.21
C ASN A 54 -10.03 6.41 9.60
N ALA A 55 -9.31 6.09 10.67
CA ALA A 55 -9.16 4.72 11.18
C ALA A 55 -10.51 4.10 11.52
N HIS A 56 -11.44 4.88 12.10
CA HIS A 56 -12.78 4.40 12.44
C HIS A 56 -13.60 4.00 11.20
N ARG A 57 -13.30 4.52 10.01
CA ARG A 57 -14.04 4.19 8.77
C ARG A 57 -13.63 2.86 8.15
N TRP A 58 -12.54 2.25 8.63
CA TRP A 58 -12.04 0.99 8.09
C TRP A 58 -12.73 -0.21 8.73
N VAL A 59 -13.06 -1.19 7.88
CA VAL A 59 -13.53 -2.51 8.28
C VAL A 59 -12.53 -3.53 7.75
N GLN A 60 -11.99 -4.36 8.64
CA GLN A 60 -11.09 -5.45 8.28
C GLN A 60 -11.67 -6.81 8.68
N ARG A 61 -11.61 -7.76 7.74
CA ARG A 61 -11.81 -9.19 7.99
C ARG A 61 -10.51 -9.93 7.73
N SER A 62 -10.04 -10.66 8.72
CA SER A 62 -8.97 -11.64 8.51
C SER A 62 -9.61 -12.96 8.08
N ILE A 63 -9.22 -13.46 6.91
CA ILE A 63 -9.79 -14.67 6.30
C ILE A 63 -8.70 -15.74 6.14
N GLN A 64 -9.00 -16.97 6.53
CA GLN A 64 -8.16 -18.14 6.31
C GLN A 64 -8.65 -18.88 5.07
N VAL A 65 -7.71 -19.31 4.23
CA VAL A 65 -8.00 -19.93 2.94
C VAL A 65 -7.11 -21.16 2.77
N ASN A 66 -7.70 -22.25 2.27
CA ASN A 66 -6.95 -23.40 1.80
C ASN A 66 -6.52 -23.16 0.35
N GLN A 67 -5.30 -23.59 -0.01
CA GLN A 67 -4.72 -23.34 -1.33
C GLN A 67 -5.61 -23.66 -2.56
N PRO A 68 -6.39 -24.76 -2.61
CA PRO A 68 -7.25 -25.01 -3.77
C PRO A 68 -8.36 -23.96 -3.96
N ALA A 69 -8.69 -23.19 -2.93
CA ALA A 69 -9.73 -22.16 -2.98
C ALA A 69 -9.20 -20.74 -3.27
N MET A 70 -7.87 -20.55 -3.43
CA MET A 70 -7.29 -19.21 -3.57
C MET A 70 -7.77 -18.49 -4.83
N GLN A 71 -7.74 -19.15 -5.98
CA GLN A 71 -8.19 -18.57 -7.25
C GLN A 71 -9.68 -18.19 -7.23
N PRO A 72 -10.62 -19.08 -6.86
CA PRO A 72 -12.04 -18.70 -6.84
C PRO A 72 -12.34 -17.65 -5.77
N LEU A 73 -11.58 -17.64 -4.67
CA LEU A 73 -11.65 -16.58 -3.68
C LEU A 73 -11.17 -15.23 -4.22
N MET A 74 -10.12 -15.19 -5.05
CA MET A 74 -9.66 -13.95 -5.70
C MET A 74 -10.71 -13.39 -6.66
N SER A 75 -11.39 -14.26 -7.43
CA SER A 75 -12.53 -13.84 -8.25
C SER A 75 -13.64 -13.24 -7.39
N ALA A 76 -14.05 -13.94 -6.32
CA ALA A 76 -15.09 -13.46 -5.41
C ALA A 76 -14.72 -12.14 -4.71
N ILE A 77 -13.46 -11.97 -4.32
CA ILE A 77 -12.94 -10.71 -3.76
C ILE A 77 -13.02 -9.59 -4.79
N SER A 78 -12.62 -9.86 -6.04
CA SER A 78 -12.68 -8.89 -7.14
C SER A 78 -14.11 -8.44 -7.41
N GLU A 79 -15.06 -9.37 -7.47
CA GLU A 79 -16.48 -9.08 -7.64
C GLU A 79 -17.04 -8.23 -6.51
N LEU A 80 -16.79 -8.62 -5.25
CA LEU A 80 -17.24 -7.88 -4.08
C LEU A 80 -16.65 -6.46 -4.05
N ALA A 81 -15.35 -6.33 -4.33
CA ALA A 81 -14.68 -5.04 -4.31
C ALA A 81 -15.27 -4.09 -5.35
N ASN A 82 -15.46 -4.55 -6.58
CA ASN A 82 -16.08 -3.75 -7.63
C ASN A 82 -17.51 -3.33 -7.24
N ALA A 83 -18.32 -4.27 -6.73
CA ALA A 83 -19.69 -3.96 -6.30
C ALA A 83 -19.73 -2.88 -5.22
N LEU A 84 -18.97 -3.04 -4.13
CA LEU A 84 -18.98 -2.08 -3.01
C LEU A 84 -18.43 -0.70 -3.39
N LEU A 85 -17.44 -0.64 -4.29
CA LEU A 85 -16.90 0.63 -4.79
C LEU A 85 -17.88 1.32 -5.74
N GLN A 86 -18.52 0.59 -6.66
CA GLN A 86 -19.49 1.15 -7.61
C GLN A 86 -20.79 1.61 -6.94
N GLU A 87 -21.26 0.87 -5.94
CA GLU A 87 -22.43 1.25 -5.12
C GLU A 87 -22.15 2.45 -4.20
N GLY A 88 -20.88 2.88 -4.07
CA GLY A 88 -20.50 3.96 -3.15
C GLY A 88 -20.64 3.56 -1.68
N VAL A 89 -20.62 2.27 -1.36
CA VAL A 89 -20.59 1.77 0.04
C VAL A 89 -19.16 1.86 0.58
N ALA A 90 -18.18 1.53 -0.24
CA ALA A 90 -16.77 1.67 0.06
C ALA A 90 -16.14 2.77 -0.82
N LYS A 91 -15.18 3.51 -0.26
CA LYS A 91 -14.35 4.47 -1.02
C LYS A 91 -12.97 3.92 -1.39
N ASN A 92 -12.45 3.00 -0.58
CA ASN A 92 -11.17 2.33 -0.81
C ASN A 92 -11.30 0.85 -0.44
N PHE A 93 -10.48 0.04 -1.10
CA PHE A 93 -10.40 -1.41 -0.89
C PHE A 93 -8.95 -1.84 -0.98
N PHE A 94 -8.50 -2.74 -0.10
CA PHE A 94 -7.31 -3.52 -0.42
C PHE A 94 -7.27 -4.83 0.34
N PHE A 95 -6.47 -5.77 -0.16
CA PHE A 95 -6.11 -6.96 0.60
C PHE A 95 -4.61 -7.04 0.84
N MET A 96 -4.21 -7.88 1.78
CA MET A 96 -2.81 -8.24 2.04
C MET A 96 -2.71 -9.74 2.27
N ARG A 97 -1.75 -10.41 1.63
CA ARG A 97 -1.39 -11.79 1.99
C ARG A 97 -0.57 -11.77 3.27
N LYS A 98 -1.08 -12.41 4.31
CA LYS A 98 -0.43 -12.58 5.62
C LYS A 98 -0.70 -14.03 6.06
N PRO A 99 0.24 -14.96 5.82
CA PRO A 99 0.04 -16.37 6.13
C PRO A 99 -0.50 -16.58 7.56
N PRO A 100 -1.49 -17.47 7.77
CA PRO A 100 -2.03 -18.45 6.82
C PRO A 100 -3.20 -17.96 5.94
N GLY A 101 -3.38 -16.65 5.71
CA GLY A 101 -4.51 -16.18 4.90
C GLY A 101 -4.38 -14.75 4.37
N LEU A 102 -5.52 -14.05 4.29
CA LEU A 102 -5.60 -12.68 3.79
C LEU A 102 -6.17 -11.74 4.85
N ARG A 103 -5.76 -10.49 4.80
CA ARG A 103 -6.44 -9.38 5.47
C ARG A 103 -7.21 -8.62 4.41
N LEU A 104 -8.53 -8.63 4.49
CA LEU A 104 -9.43 -7.93 3.59
C LEU A 104 -9.86 -6.62 4.25
N ARG A 105 -9.59 -5.48 3.63
CA ARG A 105 -9.79 -4.14 4.21
C ARG A 105 -10.63 -3.30 3.26
N PHE A 106 -11.68 -2.68 3.80
CA PHE A 106 -12.50 -1.71 3.09
C PHE A 106 -12.66 -0.46 3.93
N GLN A 107 -12.72 0.70 3.27
CA GLN A 107 -13.01 1.97 3.91
C GLN A 107 -14.41 2.42 3.55
N ALA A 108 -15.26 2.66 4.53
CA ALA A 108 -16.62 3.13 4.30
C ALA A 108 -16.62 4.51 3.63
N ALA A 109 -17.42 4.68 2.57
CA ALA A 109 -17.65 5.97 1.95
C ALA A 109 -18.69 6.80 2.74
N THR A 110 -19.65 6.14 3.37
CA THR A 110 -20.67 6.75 4.23
C THR A 110 -20.71 6.02 5.57
N GLU A 111 -21.60 5.05 5.73
CA GLU A 111 -21.87 4.36 6.99
C GLU A 111 -21.02 3.10 7.15
N ARG A 112 -20.13 3.12 8.14
CA ARG A 112 -19.28 1.98 8.48
C ARG A 112 -20.09 0.72 8.81
N ALA A 113 -21.23 0.87 9.50
CA ALA A 113 -22.08 -0.25 9.88
C ALA A 113 -22.65 -1.00 8.67
N VAL A 114 -23.07 -0.27 7.62
CA VAL A 114 -23.56 -0.85 6.36
C VAL A 114 -22.47 -1.66 5.68
N LEU A 115 -21.27 -1.09 5.56
CA LEU A 115 -20.11 -1.78 5.01
C LEU A 115 -19.75 -3.03 5.82
N GLU A 116 -19.72 -2.92 7.15
CA GLU A 116 -19.40 -4.04 8.03
C GLU A 116 -20.41 -5.17 7.92
N GLN A 117 -21.71 -4.85 7.88
CA GLN A 117 -22.76 -5.84 7.69
C GLN A 117 -22.60 -6.57 6.35
N ARG A 118 -22.47 -5.83 5.24
CA ARG A 118 -22.31 -6.39 3.88
C ARG A 118 -21.08 -7.28 3.78
N LEU A 119 -19.94 -6.79 4.26
CA LEU A 119 -18.69 -7.55 4.26
C LEU A 119 -18.79 -8.84 5.09
N THR A 120 -19.49 -8.78 6.23
CA THR A 120 -19.69 -9.95 7.10
C THR A 120 -20.55 -11.00 6.41
N GLN A 121 -21.68 -10.59 5.82
CA GLN A 121 -22.59 -11.48 5.11
C GLN A 121 -21.88 -12.20 3.96
N GLU A 122 -21.12 -11.46 3.15
CA GLU A 122 -20.40 -12.02 2.00
C GLU A 122 -19.30 -12.99 2.40
N VAL A 123 -18.48 -12.63 3.39
CA VAL A 123 -17.41 -13.54 3.86
C VAL A 123 -18.00 -14.80 4.52
N SER A 124 -19.13 -14.69 5.23
CA SER A 124 -19.84 -15.87 5.75
C SER A 124 -20.43 -16.74 4.62
N ALA A 125 -20.91 -16.13 3.53
CA ALA A 125 -21.33 -16.86 2.34
C ALA A 125 -20.15 -17.53 1.59
N TRP A 126 -18.95 -16.95 1.64
CA TRP A 126 -17.73 -17.60 1.13
C TRP A 126 -17.35 -18.79 1.99
N GLN A 127 -17.53 -18.69 3.31
CA GLN A 127 -17.29 -19.80 4.23
C GLN A 127 -18.26 -20.97 3.97
N SER A 128 -19.56 -20.71 3.78
CA SER A 128 -20.53 -21.77 3.49
C SER A 128 -20.29 -22.45 2.13
N ARG A 129 -19.70 -21.73 1.16
CA ARG A 129 -19.26 -22.27 -0.14
C ARG A 129 -17.89 -22.99 -0.09
N GLY A 130 -17.22 -23.01 1.07
CA GLY A 130 -15.91 -23.63 1.21
C GLY A 130 -14.74 -22.82 0.64
N LEU A 131 -14.94 -21.56 0.26
CA LEU A 131 -13.88 -20.67 -0.22
C LEU A 131 -13.01 -20.12 0.92
N VAL A 132 -13.59 -19.98 2.10
CA VAL A 132 -12.96 -19.49 3.33
C VAL A 132 -13.11 -20.55 4.41
N CYS A 133 -12.04 -20.85 5.13
CA CYS A 133 -12.09 -21.83 6.23
C CYS A 133 -12.62 -21.20 7.51
N ALA A 134 -12.15 -19.99 7.80
CA ALA A 134 -12.55 -19.21 8.95
C ALA A 134 -12.35 -17.72 8.67
N HIS A 135 -13.14 -16.87 9.33
CA HIS A 135 -12.94 -15.44 9.31
C HIS A 135 -13.17 -14.81 10.68
N LYS A 136 -12.50 -13.69 10.95
CA LYS A 136 -12.71 -12.90 12.17
C LYS A 136 -12.59 -11.40 11.91
N PRO A 137 -13.31 -10.55 12.68
CA PRO A 137 -13.10 -9.12 12.61
C PRO A 137 -11.70 -8.78 13.15
N ALA A 138 -11.14 -7.68 12.67
CA ALA A 138 -9.87 -7.15 13.15
C ALA A 138 -9.83 -5.63 12.98
N VAL A 139 -8.95 -4.98 13.74
CA VAL A 139 -8.70 -3.54 13.60
C VAL A 139 -7.61 -3.35 12.54
N TYR A 140 -7.81 -2.37 11.65
CA TYR A 140 -6.76 -1.91 10.75
C TYR A 140 -6.11 -0.68 11.34
N GLU A 141 -4.80 -0.77 11.56
CA GLU A 141 -3.93 0.35 11.92
C GLU A 141 -3.13 0.75 10.67
N PRO A 142 -3.37 1.94 10.10
CA PRO A 142 -2.62 2.41 8.94
C PRO A 142 -1.16 2.69 9.27
N GLU A 143 -0.30 2.38 8.31
CA GLU A 143 1.15 2.51 8.41
C GLU A 143 1.60 3.97 8.18
N TYR A 144 0.95 4.92 8.87
CA TYR A 144 1.15 6.37 8.69
C TYR A 144 2.62 6.78 8.82
N GLN A 145 3.35 6.19 9.75
CA GLN A 145 4.78 6.51 9.95
C GLN A 145 5.64 6.14 8.74
N LEU A 146 5.33 5.03 8.06
CA LEU A 146 6.07 4.61 6.87
C LEU A 146 5.74 5.51 5.69
N PHE A 147 4.48 5.92 5.54
CA PHE A 147 4.03 6.65 4.36
C PHE A 147 4.02 8.17 4.54
N GLY A 148 4.48 8.71 5.67
CA GLY A 148 4.62 10.16 5.85
C GLY A 148 3.39 10.87 6.40
N GLY A 149 2.48 10.15 7.07
CA GLY A 149 1.33 10.70 7.78
C GLY A 149 0.00 10.52 7.05
N VAL A 150 -1.06 11.10 7.61
CA VAL A 150 -2.45 10.94 7.14
C VAL A 150 -2.63 11.45 5.71
N GLN A 151 -2.09 12.64 5.41
CA GLN A 151 -2.20 13.27 4.10
C GLN A 151 -1.67 12.38 2.97
N SER A 152 -0.47 11.83 3.15
CA SER A 152 0.11 10.90 2.18
C SER A 152 -0.66 9.58 2.11
N MET A 153 -1.15 9.09 3.26
CA MET A 153 -1.82 7.79 3.33
C MET A 153 -3.12 7.75 2.53
N ASP A 154 -3.85 8.85 2.38
CA ASP A 154 -5.04 8.91 1.53
C ASP A 154 -4.69 8.58 0.06
N HIS A 155 -3.54 9.07 -0.43
CA HIS A 155 -3.06 8.74 -1.77
C HIS A 155 -2.60 7.28 -1.87
N VAL A 156 -1.96 6.77 -0.82
CA VAL A 156 -1.52 5.37 -0.72
C VAL A 156 -2.69 4.41 -0.72
N HIS A 157 -3.78 4.71 0.01
CA HIS A 157 -4.99 3.89 0.03
C HIS A 157 -5.68 3.82 -1.33
N ALA A 158 -5.69 4.93 -2.08
CA ALA A 158 -6.18 4.94 -3.45
C ALA A 158 -5.29 4.09 -4.39
N LEU A 159 -3.96 4.19 -4.28
CA LEU A 159 -3.04 3.31 -5.03
C LEU A 159 -3.21 1.83 -4.64
N PHE A 160 -3.37 1.54 -3.34
CA PHE A 160 -3.63 0.19 -2.85
C PHE A 160 -4.94 -0.38 -3.40
N THR A 161 -5.93 0.48 -3.67
CA THR A 161 -7.18 0.09 -4.32
C THR A 161 -6.96 -0.32 -5.77
N ILE A 162 -6.27 0.51 -6.55
CA ILE A 162 -5.93 0.19 -7.95
C ILE A 162 -5.14 -1.12 -8.01
N ASP A 163 -4.13 -1.25 -7.16
CA ASP A 163 -3.26 -2.42 -7.11
C ASP A 163 -3.99 -3.69 -6.67
N SER A 164 -4.87 -3.59 -5.68
CA SER A 164 -5.63 -4.74 -5.20
C SER A 164 -6.65 -5.22 -6.21
N LEU A 165 -7.35 -4.30 -6.90
CA LEU A 165 -8.27 -4.66 -7.98
C LEU A 165 -7.53 -5.37 -9.11
N PHE A 166 -6.37 -4.86 -9.52
CA PHE A 166 -5.51 -5.50 -10.51
C PHE A 166 -5.18 -6.95 -10.11
N TRP A 167 -4.64 -7.15 -8.90
CA TRP A 167 -4.22 -8.48 -8.46
C TRP A 167 -5.39 -9.43 -8.20
N SER A 168 -6.51 -8.96 -7.63
CA SER A 168 -7.67 -9.84 -7.41
C SER A 168 -8.29 -10.28 -8.73
N THR A 169 -8.39 -9.37 -9.71
CA THR A 169 -8.90 -9.74 -11.04
C THR A 169 -7.93 -10.68 -11.75
N PHE A 170 -6.63 -10.35 -11.79
CA PHE A 170 -5.63 -11.18 -12.47
C PHE A 170 -5.54 -12.59 -11.88
N LEU A 171 -5.43 -12.70 -10.55
CA LEU A 171 -5.30 -13.97 -9.84
C LEU A 171 -6.62 -14.75 -9.75
N GLY A 172 -7.76 -14.12 -10.09
CA GLY A 172 -9.07 -14.74 -10.16
C GLY A 172 -9.42 -15.32 -11.55
N ARG A 173 -8.58 -15.11 -12.58
CA ARG A 173 -8.81 -15.67 -13.93
C ARG A 173 -8.59 -17.19 -13.93
N SER A 174 -9.43 -17.92 -14.64
CA SER A 174 -9.38 -19.40 -14.75
C SER A 174 -8.51 -19.88 -15.91
N ASP A 175 -7.91 -18.96 -16.67
CA ASP A 175 -7.12 -19.29 -17.85
C ASP A 175 -5.83 -20.00 -17.41
N GLY A 176 -5.70 -21.28 -17.80
CA GLY A 176 -4.80 -22.28 -17.22
C GLY A 176 -3.29 -22.09 -17.40
N GLU A 177 -2.79 -20.87 -17.60
CA GLU A 177 -1.37 -20.60 -17.91
C GLU A 177 -0.81 -19.32 -17.24
N THR A 178 -1.35 -18.86 -16.11
CA THR A 178 -0.70 -17.77 -15.36
C THR A 178 0.48 -18.30 -14.54
N GLY A 179 1.59 -18.60 -15.22
CA GLY A 179 2.85 -18.96 -14.57
C GLY A 179 3.42 -17.80 -13.73
N ASN A 180 4.30 -18.12 -12.79
CA ASN A 180 5.03 -17.15 -11.96
C ASN A 180 5.80 -16.11 -12.82
N THR A 181 6.17 -16.50 -14.04
CA THR A 181 6.82 -15.66 -15.06
C THR A 181 5.93 -14.51 -15.56
N ASP A 182 4.60 -14.65 -15.55
CA ASP A 182 3.70 -13.56 -15.98
C ASP A 182 3.56 -12.50 -14.86
N ALA A 183 3.48 -12.95 -13.60
CA ALA A 183 3.24 -12.08 -12.45
C ALA A 183 4.37 -11.05 -12.21
N TRP A 184 5.64 -11.44 -12.31
CA TRP A 184 6.74 -10.49 -12.11
C TRP A 184 6.80 -9.41 -13.20
N SER A 185 6.57 -9.78 -14.46
CA SER A 185 6.61 -8.82 -15.57
C SER A 185 5.49 -7.77 -15.44
N ARG A 186 4.29 -8.21 -15.04
CA ARG A 186 3.14 -7.35 -14.74
C ARG A 186 3.36 -6.46 -13.54
N SER A 187 3.98 -7.00 -12.49
CA SER A 187 4.40 -6.27 -11.30
C SER A 187 5.30 -5.10 -11.68
N LEU A 188 6.38 -5.36 -12.41
CA LEU A 188 7.34 -4.33 -12.81
C LEU A 188 6.71 -3.24 -13.67
N ARG A 189 5.81 -3.58 -14.62
CA ARG A 189 5.10 -2.59 -15.43
C ARG A 189 4.17 -1.70 -14.61
N LEU A 190 3.48 -2.26 -13.62
CA LEU A 190 2.60 -1.49 -12.76
C LEU A 190 3.42 -0.56 -11.86
N LEU A 191 4.52 -1.05 -11.28
CA LEU A 191 5.47 -0.23 -10.53
C LEU A 191 6.07 0.89 -11.37
N ARG A 192 6.46 0.61 -12.61
CA ARG A 192 6.95 1.63 -13.54
C ARG A 192 5.93 2.74 -13.76
N SER A 193 4.66 2.37 -13.93
CA SER A 193 3.59 3.36 -14.11
C SER A 193 3.40 4.25 -12.89
N VAL A 194 3.54 3.68 -11.66
CA VAL A 194 3.56 4.47 -10.43
C VAL A 194 4.78 5.40 -10.38
N PHE A 195 5.97 4.91 -10.75
CA PHE A 195 7.21 5.70 -10.74
C PHE A 195 7.13 6.85 -11.73
N ASP A 196 6.62 6.61 -12.94
CA ASP A 196 6.36 7.65 -13.94
C ASP A 196 5.39 8.71 -13.39
N GLY A 197 4.33 8.30 -12.70
CA GLY A 197 3.39 9.22 -12.04
C GLY A 197 4.04 10.06 -10.95
N LEU A 198 4.94 9.46 -10.17
CA LEU A 198 5.75 10.12 -9.14
C LEU A 198 6.90 10.96 -9.72
N ALA A 199 7.05 11.00 -11.04
CA ALA A 199 8.16 11.66 -11.74
C ALA A 199 9.55 11.14 -11.31
N ILE A 200 9.65 9.84 -10.96
CA ILE A 200 10.92 9.15 -10.69
C ILE A 200 11.46 8.67 -12.04
N LEU A 201 12.39 9.43 -12.62
CA LEU A 201 12.81 9.24 -14.01
C LEU A 201 14.28 8.84 -14.12
N GLY A 202 14.61 8.14 -15.21
CA GLY A 202 15.98 7.72 -15.51
C GLY A 202 16.60 6.95 -14.35
N TRP A 203 17.73 7.46 -13.84
CA TRP A 203 18.54 6.85 -12.79
C TRP A 203 17.96 7.02 -11.37
N GLU A 204 16.92 7.82 -11.19
CA GLU A 204 16.34 8.07 -9.87
C GLU A 204 15.68 6.82 -9.26
N ASP A 205 15.30 5.86 -10.10
CA ASP A 205 14.77 4.57 -9.67
C ASP A 205 15.79 3.76 -8.84
N LEU A 206 17.10 3.98 -9.03
CA LEU A 206 18.14 3.37 -8.21
C LEU A 206 17.98 3.71 -6.74
N GLY A 207 17.61 4.95 -6.42
CA GLY A 207 17.33 5.36 -5.04
C GLY A 207 16.07 4.70 -4.46
N VAL A 208 15.14 4.23 -5.29
CA VAL A 208 13.99 3.43 -4.84
C VAL A 208 14.45 2.02 -4.51
N TRP A 209 15.24 1.39 -5.39
CA TRP A 209 15.74 0.03 -5.18
C TRP A 209 16.70 -0.05 -3.99
N ASP A 210 17.59 0.94 -3.83
CA ASP A 210 18.43 1.08 -2.64
C ASP A 210 17.56 1.15 -1.37
N ALA A 211 16.50 1.98 -1.35
CA ALA A 211 15.59 2.06 -0.21
C ALA A 211 14.80 0.76 0.02
N VAL A 212 14.45 0.00 -1.03
CA VAL A 212 13.86 -1.34 -0.87
C VAL A 212 14.83 -2.27 -0.14
N LEU A 213 16.11 -2.27 -0.49
CA LEU A 213 17.12 -3.10 0.16
C LEU A 213 17.38 -2.67 1.60
N GLU A 214 17.67 -1.39 1.83
CA GLU A 214 18.09 -0.83 3.12
C GLU A 214 16.94 -0.73 4.12
N ASP A 215 15.83 -0.08 3.74
CA ASP A 215 14.78 0.26 4.71
C ASP A 215 13.88 -0.95 5.03
N THR A 216 13.84 -1.96 4.16
CA THR A 216 12.89 -3.08 4.28
C THR A 216 13.56 -4.44 4.49
N GLY A 217 14.89 -4.50 4.36
CA GLY A 217 15.70 -5.69 4.55
C GLY A 217 15.47 -6.77 3.49
N ARG A 218 14.98 -6.41 2.30
CA ARG A 218 14.76 -7.34 1.19
C ARG A 218 16.05 -7.62 0.44
N ARG A 219 16.99 -8.27 1.12
CA ARG A 219 18.29 -8.68 0.58
C ARG A 219 18.32 -10.18 0.31
N LEU A 220 19.18 -10.56 -0.63
CA LEU A 220 19.56 -11.95 -0.84
C LEU A 220 20.64 -12.36 0.15
N ALA A 221 20.73 -13.68 0.37
CA ALA A 221 21.90 -14.24 1.02
C ALA A 221 23.06 -14.28 0.02
N LEU A 222 24.27 -13.91 0.47
CA LEU A 222 25.47 -13.74 -0.37
C LEU A 222 25.87 -15.00 -1.15
N ASP A 223 25.43 -16.18 -0.72
CA ASP A 223 25.70 -17.46 -1.37
C ASP A 223 24.85 -17.67 -2.64
N LEU A 224 23.65 -17.09 -2.70
CA LEU A 224 22.75 -17.21 -3.85
C LEU A 224 23.12 -16.28 -5.01
N GLU A 225 23.71 -15.11 -4.71
CA GLU A 225 24.12 -14.10 -5.70
C GLU A 225 25.22 -14.59 -6.65
N CYS A 226 26.03 -15.55 -6.22
CA CYS A 226 27.14 -16.09 -7.01
C CYS A 226 26.70 -17.17 -8.02
N THR A 227 25.45 -17.61 -7.99
CA THR A 227 24.96 -18.71 -8.84
C THR A 227 24.72 -18.27 -10.29
N GLU A 228 24.93 -19.17 -11.25
CA GLU A 228 24.69 -18.88 -12.67
C GLU A 228 23.21 -18.59 -12.94
N GLY A 229 22.31 -19.35 -12.31
CA GLY A 229 20.86 -19.12 -12.41
C GLY A 229 20.40 -17.76 -11.87
N TYR A 230 21.12 -17.15 -10.92
CA TYR A 230 20.85 -15.79 -10.48
C TYR A 230 21.17 -14.77 -11.57
N ARG A 231 22.33 -14.90 -12.24
CA ARG A 231 22.78 -13.94 -13.25
C ARG A 231 21.80 -13.85 -14.43
N ASP A 232 21.30 -14.98 -14.89
CA ASP A 232 20.32 -15.03 -15.99
C ASP A 232 18.98 -14.41 -15.58
N LEU A 233 18.48 -14.73 -14.38
CA LEU A 233 17.25 -14.14 -13.86
C LEU A 233 17.39 -12.62 -13.65
N ALA A 234 18.52 -12.18 -13.11
CA ALA A 234 18.81 -10.75 -12.92
C ALA A 234 18.89 -10.00 -14.26
N ALA A 235 19.46 -10.62 -15.30
CA ALA A 235 19.48 -10.05 -16.65
C ALA A 235 18.05 -9.87 -17.20
N LEU A 236 17.20 -10.89 -17.07
CA LEU A 236 15.80 -10.84 -17.49
C LEU A 236 14.99 -9.78 -16.73
N VAL A 237 15.18 -9.68 -15.41
CA VAL A 237 14.53 -8.65 -14.58
C VAL A 237 14.92 -7.25 -15.03
N ARG A 238 16.22 -7.02 -15.31
CA ARG A 238 16.72 -5.74 -15.79
C ARG A 238 16.17 -5.41 -17.16
N GLU A 239 16.18 -6.37 -18.08
CA GLU A 239 15.63 -6.23 -19.43
C GLU A 239 14.19 -5.73 -19.37
N VAL A 240 13.30 -6.44 -18.66
CA VAL A 240 11.89 -6.03 -18.53
C VAL A 240 11.70 -4.69 -17.82
N TRP A 241 12.59 -4.33 -16.89
CA TRP A 241 12.52 -3.02 -16.24
C TRP A 241 12.97 -1.87 -17.13
N THR A 242 13.97 -2.10 -17.99
CA THR A 242 14.52 -1.11 -18.93
C THR A 242 13.77 -1.02 -20.25
N GLU A 243 13.12 -2.11 -20.64
CA GLU A 243 12.34 -2.17 -21.87
C GLU A 243 11.15 -1.20 -21.80
N SER A 244 10.91 -0.52 -22.93
CA SER A 244 9.73 0.32 -23.07
C SER A 244 8.47 -0.55 -22.94
N ALA A 245 7.41 -0.03 -22.34
CA ALA A 245 6.12 -0.73 -22.26
C ALA A 245 5.58 -1.18 -23.65
N GLN A 246 6.14 -0.63 -24.75
CA GLN A 246 5.85 -0.97 -26.13
C GLN A 246 6.56 -2.24 -26.66
N SER A 247 7.71 -2.64 -26.12
CA SER A 247 8.51 -3.77 -26.64
C SER A 247 8.12 -5.12 -26.05
N LEU A 248 7.58 -5.13 -24.84
CA LEU A 248 7.24 -6.35 -24.13
C LEU A 248 5.83 -6.84 -24.48
N GLY A 249 5.65 -7.45 -25.64
CA GLY A 249 4.47 -8.25 -26.00
C GLY A 249 3.10 -7.56 -25.87
N THR A 250 2.03 -8.33 -26.10
CA THR A 250 0.66 -7.80 -26.02
C THR A 250 0.28 -7.57 -24.56
N VAL A 251 0.38 -6.33 -24.09
CA VAL A 251 -0.21 -5.92 -22.80
C VAL A 251 -1.72 -6.18 -22.86
N ASP A 252 -2.30 -6.86 -21.89
CA ASP A 252 -3.76 -7.04 -21.89
C ASP A 252 -4.49 -5.75 -21.47
N ALA A 253 -5.80 -5.69 -21.71
CA ALA A 253 -6.58 -4.49 -21.43
C ALA A 253 -6.61 -4.13 -19.93
N LEU A 254 -6.55 -5.13 -19.04
CA LEU A 254 -6.52 -4.93 -17.60
C LEU A 254 -5.22 -4.22 -17.18
N GLN A 255 -4.08 -4.73 -17.63
CA GLN A 255 -2.77 -4.14 -17.31
C GLN A 255 -2.68 -2.70 -17.80
N ARG A 256 -3.16 -2.39 -19.02
CA ARG A 256 -3.18 -1.01 -19.55
C ARG A 256 -4.04 -0.09 -18.68
N ALA A 257 -5.29 -0.48 -18.41
CA ALA A 257 -6.22 0.35 -17.64
C ALA A 257 -5.69 0.62 -16.22
N CYS A 258 -5.17 -0.41 -15.54
CA CYS A 258 -4.60 -0.27 -14.21
C CYS A 258 -3.30 0.57 -14.21
N ALA A 259 -2.44 0.42 -15.23
CA ALA A 259 -1.24 1.23 -15.40
C ALA A 259 -1.57 2.72 -15.53
N ASP A 260 -2.56 3.08 -16.36
CA ASP A 260 -2.98 4.47 -16.54
C ASP A 260 -3.55 5.07 -15.24
N LEU A 261 -4.41 4.33 -14.54
CA LEU A 261 -4.94 4.75 -13.24
C LEU A 261 -3.83 4.91 -12.19
N ALA A 262 -2.89 3.96 -12.13
CA ALA A 262 -1.77 4.00 -11.20
C ALA A 262 -0.85 5.20 -11.46
N ARG A 263 -0.59 5.51 -12.75
CA ARG A 263 0.18 6.71 -13.14
C ARG A 263 -0.52 8.00 -12.72
N GLN A 264 -1.82 8.11 -13.02
CA GLN A 264 -2.62 9.28 -12.62
C GLN A 264 -2.64 9.47 -11.11
N GLN A 265 -2.82 8.38 -10.35
CA GLN A 265 -2.83 8.43 -8.90
C GLN A 265 -1.44 8.73 -8.32
N GLY A 266 -0.36 8.23 -8.94
CA GLY A 266 1.01 8.63 -8.62
C GLY A 266 1.23 10.13 -8.81
N ALA A 267 0.74 10.72 -9.90
CA ALA A 267 0.82 12.16 -10.13
C ALA A 267 0.04 12.98 -9.09
N ARG A 268 -1.13 12.47 -8.65
CA ARG A 268 -1.89 13.06 -7.54
C ARG A 268 -1.12 12.97 -6.22
N TRP A 269 -0.44 11.86 -5.95
CA TRP A 269 0.37 11.70 -4.74
C TRP A 269 1.57 12.66 -4.74
N ARG A 270 2.24 12.82 -5.89
CA ARG A 270 3.32 13.79 -6.06
C ARG A 270 2.86 15.21 -5.74
N THR A 271 1.84 15.68 -6.46
CA THR A 271 1.36 17.07 -6.35
C THR A 271 0.63 17.35 -5.02
N GLY A 272 -0.05 16.36 -4.45
CA GLY A 272 -0.84 16.49 -3.23
C GLY A 272 -0.07 16.26 -1.92
N TYR A 273 1.16 15.74 -1.99
CA TYR A 273 1.99 15.49 -0.81
C TYR A 273 3.47 15.79 -1.03
N PHE A 274 4.14 15.14 -1.99
CA PHE A 274 5.61 15.25 -2.12
C PHE A 274 6.10 16.64 -2.55
N GLU A 275 5.28 17.43 -3.24
CA GLU A 275 5.57 18.82 -3.61
C GLU A 275 5.12 19.84 -2.55
N CYS A 276 4.51 19.38 -1.46
CA CYS A 276 4.09 20.23 -0.34
C CYS A 276 5.22 20.40 0.69
N ALA A 277 5.30 21.56 1.33
CA ALA A 277 6.31 21.87 2.35
C ALA A 277 6.28 20.94 3.59
N GLY A 278 5.17 20.25 3.83
CA GLY A 278 4.98 19.33 4.96
C GLY A 278 5.38 17.87 4.70
N ALA A 279 5.97 17.55 3.53
CA ALA A 279 6.37 16.18 3.22
C ALA A 279 7.45 15.68 4.18
N ARG A 280 7.15 14.59 4.91
CA ARG A 280 8.06 13.97 5.88
C ARG A 280 8.97 12.90 5.29
N ILE A 281 8.64 12.43 4.08
CA ILE A 281 9.40 11.43 3.32
C ILE A 281 9.44 11.84 1.85
N GLY A 282 10.47 11.40 1.13
CA GLY A 282 10.59 11.65 -0.32
C GLY A 282 9.82 10.64 -1.19
N PRO A 283 9.57 10.97 -2.47
CA PRO A 283 8.85 10.10 -3.40
C PRO A 283 9.52 8.75 -3.61
N ARG A 284 10.86 8.71 -3.58
CA ARG A 284 11.64 7.46 -3.72
C ARG A 284 11.38 6.49 -2.56
N GLN A 285 11.37 7.02 -1.33
CA GLN A 285 11.09 6.23 -0.13
C GLN A 285 9.63 5.77 -0.10
N GLY A 286 8.68 6.65 -0.45
CA GLY A 286 7.27 6.27 -0.59
C GLY A 286 7.04 5.17 -1.64
N ALA A 287 7.72 5.25 -2.79
CA ALA A 287 7.68 4.23 -3.83
C ALA A 287 8.31 2.89 -3.37
N ALA A 288 9.38 2.92 -2.58
CA ALA A 288 10.01 1.73 -2.03
C ALA A 288 9.05 0.98 -1.09
N TYR A 289 8.40 1.69 -0.17
CA TYR A 289 7.39 1.08 0.68
C TYR A 289 6.18 0.57 -0.11
N PHE A 290 5.68 1.34 -1.08
CA PHE A 290 4.60 0.88 -1.95
C PHE A 290 4.94 -0.44 -2.65
N THR A 291 6.17 -0.57 -3.16
CA THR A 291 6.69 -1.77 -3.83
C THR A 291 6.57 -3.03 -2.95
N ILE A 292 6.91 -2.94 -1.67
CA ILE A 292 6.79 -4.08 -0.74
C ILE A 292 5.33 -4.50 -0.56
N PHE A 293 4.43 -3.53 -0.39
CA PHE A 293 3.01 -3.84 -0.25
C PHE A 293 2.43 -4.43 -1.53
N HIS A 294 2.85 -3.94 -2.69
CA HIS A 294 2.51 -4.47 -4.00
C HIS A 294 2.95 -5.94 -4.16
N TRP A 295 4.20 -6.25 -3.86
CA TRP A 295 4.70 -7.64 -3.91
C TRP A 295 4.01 -8.57 -2.90
N ASN A 296 3.67 -8.07 -1.72
CA ASN A 296 2.89 -8.84 -0.75
C ASN A 296 1.49 -9.19 -1.27
N ARG A 297 0.85 -8.35 -2.09
CA ARG A 297 -0.45 -8.67 -2.72
C ARG A 297 -0.29 -9.67 -3.85
N ALA A 298 0.73 -9.48 -4.68
CA ALA A 298 1.13 -10.40 -5.74
C ALA A 298 1.45 -11.80 -5.21
N GLY A 299 1.90 -11.89 -3.94
CA GLY A 299 2.26 -13.15 -3.31
C GLY A 299 3.72 -13.55 -3.51
N PHE A 300 4.59 -12.59 -3.79
CA PHE A 300 6.01 -12.86 -3.93
C PHE A 300 6.61 -13.22 -2.57
N SER A 301 7.34 -14.33 -2.53
CA SER A 301 8.16 -14.72 -1.39
C SER A 301 9.24 -13.68 -1.08
N SER A 302 9.74 -13.65 0.15
CA SER A 302 10.85 -12.76 0.52
C SER A 302 12.08 -12.97 -0.37
N ILE A 303 12.34 -14.20 -0.81
CA ILE A 303 13.44 -14.53 -1.73
C ILE A 303 13.21 -13.88 -3.09
N GLN A 304 12.01 -13.99 -3.68
CA GLN A 304 11.68 -13.32 -4.95
C GLN A 304 11.79 -11.79 -4.85
N GLN A 305 11.33 -11.22 -3.73
CA GLN A 305 11.44 -9.78 -3.50
C GLN A 305 12.91 -9.34 -3.43
N GLY A 306 13.77 -10.09 -2.74
CA GLY A 306 15.21 -9.84 -2.69
C GLY A 306 15.89 -9.99 -4.05
N LEU A 307 15.58 -11.05 -4.80
CA LEU A 307 16.08 -11.27 -6.16
C LEU A 307 15.82 -10.07 -7.08
N VAL A 308 14.59 -9.58 -7.11
CA VAL A 308 14.23 -8.45 -7.97
C VAL A 308 14.88 -7.16 -7.49
N ALA A 309 14.90 -6.90 -6.18
CA ALA A 309 15.49 -5.68 -5.62
C ALA A 309 17.00 -5.60 -5.90
N GLU A 310 17.76 -6.67 -5.63
CA GLU A 310 19.20 -6.73 -5.88
C GLU A 310 19.52 -6.60 -7.37
N ALA A 311 18.76 -7.29 -8.24
CA ALA A 311 18.94 -7.19 -9.69
C ALA A 311 18.78 -5.75 -10.20
N LEU A 312 17.86 -4.98 -9.62
CA LEU A 312 17.57 -3.61 -10.06
C LEU A 312 18.44 -2.54 -9.39
N ALA A 313 18.92 -2.77 -8.16
CA ALA A 313 19.85 -1.87 -7.46
C ALA A 313 21.27 -1.94 -8.04
N THR A 314 21.75 -3.14 -8.36
CA THR A 314 23.11 -3.39 -8.89
C THR A 314 23.33 -2.96 -10.34
N ARG A 315 22.32 -2.34 -10.99
CA ARG A 315 22.48 -1.73 -12.32
C ARG A 315 23.56 -0.63 -12.35
N ARG A 316 23.94 -0.09 -11.18
CA ARG A 316 25.07 0.84 -10.99
C ARG A 316 26.39 0.34 -11.60
N GLU A 317 26.65 -0.96 -11.61
CA GLU A 317 27.99 -1.49 -11.91
C GLU A 317 28.31 -1.65 -13.41
N ARG A 318 27.36 -1.38 -14.32
CA ARG A 318 27.55 -1.60 -15.77
C ARG A 318 27.47 -0.36 -16.67
N ALA A 319 27.37 0.84 -16.10
CA ALA A 319 27.32 2.08 -16.89
C ALA A 319 28.71 2.60 -17.32
N ASP A 320 29.81 2.00 -16.83
CA ASP A 320 31.19 2.37 -17.15
C ASP A 320 31.90 1.32 -18.04
N GLY A 321 31.21 0.82 -19.07
CA GLY A 321 31.77 -0.12 -20.05
C GLY A 321 31.46 0.27 -21.49
#